data_AF-A0A349TYE8-F1
#
_entry.id   AF-A0A349TYE8-F1
#
_cell.length_a   1.000
_cell.length_b   1.000
_cell.length_c   1.000
_cell.angle_alpha   90.00
_cell.angle_beta   90.00
_cell.angle_gamma   90.00
#
_symmetry.space_group_name_H-M   'P 1'
#
loop_
_entity.id
_entity.type
_entity.pdbx_description
1 polymer ?
#
loop_
_entity_poly.entity_id
_entity_poly.type
_entity_poly.pdbx_seq_one_letter_code
_entity_poly.pdbx_strand_id
1 'polypeptide(L)'
;MRILFLGDVLGRSGRTVVQSEVPRLRKKLGLDFVFVNGENAAQGFGITEPIVRDFLACGVDCITTGNHIWNRQEILPYMNRFPQLLRPLNYPEGAPGIGVGIYDAGGRKVAVVNLMGRIFTDPLDCPFAAMEKVFLMHGLRRNVDAILVDFHAEATSEKVAFGHFCDGRVSLVVGTHTHIPTADHQVLPGGTAYITDAGMCGDYDSVIGMQKESILKRFRTRLPGERMRPAEGAATLCGVFIETNDATGLAVRIAPVRVGGRLSQTEPD
;
A
#
# COMPACT_ATOMS: atom_id res chain seq x y z
N MET A 1 5.38 10.38 -15.40
CA MET A 1 4.20 10.50 -14.49
C MET A 1 4.64 10.73 -13.06
N ARG A 2 3.85 11.44 -12.24
CA ARG A 2 4.08 11.66 -10.81
C ARG A 2 3.07 10.89 -9.97
N ILE A 3 3.54 9.98 -9.14
CA ILE A 3 2.69 8.98 -8.48
C ILE A 3 3.00 9.00 -6.98
N LEU A 4 1.96 8.92 -6.16
CA LEU A 4 2.07 8.79 -4.70
C LEU A 4 1.43 7.49 -4.25
N PHE A 5 2.21 6.70 -3.51
CA PHE A 5 1.69 5.63 -2.69
C PHE A 5 1.62 6.08 -1.23
N LEU A 6 0.55 5.71 -0.54
CA LEU A 6 0.40 5.86 0.91
C LEU A 6 0.33 4.48 1.55
N GLY A 7 1.16 4.23 2.56
CA GLY A 7 1.20 2.94 3.23
C GLY A 7 0.01 2.69 4.16
N ASP A 8 0.09 1.65 4.98
CA ASP A 8 -1.03 1.06 5.73
C ASP A 8 -1.86 2.10 6.49
N VAL A 9 -3.11 2.34 6.08
CA VAL A 9 -4.00 3.29 6.77
C VAL A 9 -4.61 2.63 7.97
N LEU A 10 -4.28 3.13 9.16
CA LEU A 10 -4.68 2.51 10.41
C LEU A 10 -5.69 3.34 11.20
N GLY A 11 -6.86 2.74 11.42
CA GLY A 11 -7.87 3.28 12.34
C GLY A 11 -8.40 4.65 11.95
N ARG A 12 -8.96 5.40 12.90
CA ARG A 12 -9.56 6.72 12.61
C ARG A 12 -8.49 7.75 12.27
N SER A 13 -7.42 7.83 13.05
CA SER A 13 -6.37 8.83 12.85
C SER A 13 -5.70 8.69 11.47
N GLY A 14 -5.44 7.46 11.02
CA GLY A 14 -4.93 7.21 9.68
C GLY A 14 -5.87 7.71 8.58
N ARG A 15 -7.17 7.40 8.66
CA ARG A 15 -8.15 7.89 7.68
C ARG A 15 -8.21 9.40 7.64
N THR A 16 -8.25 10.04 8.80
CA THR A 16 -8.34 11.51 8.90
C THR A 16 -7.15 12.18 8.24
N VAL A 17 -5.90 11.75 8.52
CA VAL A 17 -4.72 12.37 7.92
C VAL A 17 -4.66 12.15 6.41
N VAL A 18 -5.04 10.97 5.91
CA VAL A 18 -5.09 10.69 4.46
C VAL A 18 -6.13 11.58 3.77
N GLN A 19 -7.34 11.68 4.33
CA GLN A 19 -8.41 12.47 3.76
C GLN A 19 -8.08 13.98 3.72
N SER A 20 -7.37 14.50 4.73
CA SER A 20 -6.94 15.90 4.73
C SER A 20 -5.76 16.18 3.80
N GLU A 21 -4.77 15.28 3.75
CA GLU A 21 -3.50 15.54 3.09
C GLU A 21 -3.49 15.18 1.61
N VAL A 22 -4.26 14.17 1.16
CA VAL A 22 -4.27 13.76 -0.26
C VAL A 22 -4.62 14.93 -1.20
N PRO A 23 -5.69 15.73 -0.97
CA PRO A 23 -5.97 16.88 -1.83
C PRO A 23 -4.84 17.91 -1.87
N ARG A 24 -4.21 18.17 -0.71
CA ARG A 24 -3.07 19.10 -0.61
C ARG A 24 -1.86 18.57 -1.37
N LEU A 25 -1.48 17.31 -1.15
CA LEU A 25 -0.33 16.67 -1.78
C LEU A 25 -0.49 16.54 -3.29
N ARG A 26 -1.71 16.21 -3.77
CA ARG A 26 -2.03 16.23 -5.20
C ARG A 26 -1.71 17.58 -5.83
N LYS A 27 -2.21 18.66 -5.24
CA LYS A 27 -1.98 20.02 -5.73
C LYS A 27 -0.50 20.43 -5.63
N LYS A 28 0.14 20.16 -4.49
CA LYS A 28 1.52 20.56 -4.24
C LYS A 28 2.50 19.86 -5.17
N LEU A 29 2.37 18.54 -5.32
CA LEU A 29 3.33 17.71 -6.05
C LEU A 29 2.95 17.52 -7.52
N GLY A 30 1.75 17.94 -7.93
CA GLY A 30 1.23 17.71 -9.28
C GLY A 30 1.05 16.22 -9.57
N LEU A 31 0.40 15.50 -8.65
CA LEU A 31 0.26 14.04 -8.74
C LEU A 31 -0.73 13.65 -9.83
N ASP A 32 -0.28 12.77 -10.73
CA ASP A 32 -1.10 12.13 -11.76
C ASP A 32 -1.93 10.99 -11.17
N PHE A 33 -1.37 10.24 -10.23
CA PHE A 33 -2.00 9.06 -9.65
C PHE A 33 -1.70 8.90 -8.16
N VAL A 34 -2.69 8.51 -7.36
CA VAL A 34 -2.57 8.25 -5.92
C VAL A 34 -3.21 6.93 -5.57
N PHE A 35 -2.48 6.05 -4.89
CA PHE A 35 -3.02 4.80 -4.36
C PHE A 35 -2.58 4.57 -2.92
N VAL A 36 -3.37 3.81 -2.16
CA VAL A 36 -3.20 3.65 -0.72
C VAL A 36 -3.44 2.22 -0.29
N ASN A 37 -2.72 1.75 0.73
CA ASN A 37 -3.07 0.50 1.40
C ASN A 37 -4.12 0.74 2.49
N GLY A 38 -5.31 0.17 2.31
CA GLY A 38 -6.46 0.34 3.19
C GLY A 38 -6.73 -0.81 4.16
N GLU A 39 -5.83 -1.78 4.33
CA GLU A 39 -6.16 -3.03 5.03
C GLU A 39 -6.49 -2.88 6.52
N ASN A 40 -6.05 -1.80 7.16
CA ASN A 40 -6.26 -1.53 8.60
C ASN A 40 -7.25 -0.39 8.85
N ALA A 41 -7.97 0.04 7.80
CA ALA A 41 -8.74 1.26 7.85
C ALA A 41 -10.01 1.13 8.72
N ALA A 42 -10.57 -0.05 8.93
CA ALA A 42 -11.80 -0.25 9.72
C ALA A 42 -11.50 -0.72 11.15
N GLN A 43 -11.32 0.23 12.07
CA GLN A 43 -10.98 -0.04 13.48
C GLN A 43 -9.73 -0.95 13.62
N GLY A 44 -8.76 -0.79 12.72
CA GLY A 44 -7.50 -1.52 12.73
C GLY A 44 -7.52 -2.85 11.98
N PHE A 45 -8.66 -3.31 11.46
CA PHE A 45 -8.75 -4.59 10.73
C PHE A 45 -9.83 -4.55 9.64
N GLY A 46 -9.39 -4.71 8.39
CA GLY A 46 -10.20 -4.67 7.18
C GLY A 46 -10.57 -3.25 6.76
N ILE A 47 -11.48 -3.17 5.78
CA ILE A 47 -12.05 -1.92 5.26
C ILE A 47 -13.59 -2.04 5.20
N THR A 48 -14.31 -0.92 5.07
CA THR A 48 -15.77 -0.91 4.87
C THR A 48 -16.14 -0.08 3.64
N GLU A 49 -17.31 -0.34 3.05
CA GLU A 49 -17.81 0.40 1.88
C GLU A 49 -17.80 1.94 2.07
N PRO A 50 -18.24 2.51 3.21
CA PRO A 50 -18.12 3.95 3.44
C PRO A 50 -16.67 4.45 3.38
N ILE A 51 -15.72 3.70 3.97
CA ILE A 51 -14.30 4.10 3.96
C ILE A 51 -13.73 4.08 2.54
N VAL A 52 -14.09 3.07 1.74
CA VAL A 52 -13.71 3.02 0.32
C VAL A 52 -14.21 4.27 -0.40
N ARG A 53 -15.49 4.63 -0.23
CA ARG A 53 -16.08 5.83 -0.84
C ARG A 53 -15.38 7.10 -0.40
N ASP A 54 -15.03 7.22 0.87
CA ASP A 54 -14.35 8.40 1.39
C ASP A 54 -12.94 8.56 0.81
N PHE A 55 -12.18 7.47 0.65
CA PHE A 55 -10.87 7.53 0.00
C PHE A 55 -10.98 7.95 -1.47
N LEU A 56 -11.92 7.37 -2.22
CA LEU A 56 -12.14 7.78 -3.60
C LEU A 56 -12.57 9.25 -3.69
N ALA A 57 -13.43 9.71 -2.78
CA ALA A 57 -13.90 11.09 -2.73
C ALA A 57 -12.78 12.11 -2.39
N CYS A 58 -11.76 11.73 -1.62
CA CYS A 58 -10.61 12.61 -1.34
C CYS A 58 -9.53 12.56 -2.43
N GLY A 59 -9.74 11.80 -3.51
CA GLY A 59 -8.84 11.74 -4.66
C GLY A 59 -7.84 10.58 -4.62
N VAL A 60 -8.12 9.50 -3.88
CA VAL A 60 -7.41 8.23 -4.08
C VAL A 60 -7.97 7.54 -5.33
N ASP A 61 -7.10 7.05 -6.22
CA ASP A 61 -7.51 6.38 -7.47
C ASP A 61 -7.63 4.86 -7.31
N CYS A 62 -6.83 4.26 -6.42
CA CYS A 62 -6.80 2.82 -6.17
C CYS A 62 -6.51 2.54 -4.69
N ILE A 63 -7.11 1.47 -4.16
CA ILE A 63 -6.94 1.02 -2.79
C ILE A 63 -6.45 -0.42 -2.83
N THR A 64 -5.22 -0.65 -2.40
CA THR A 64 -4.67 -1.98 -2.16
C THR A 64 -4.96 -2.41 -0.72
N THR A 65 -4.78 -3.69 -0.43
CA THR A 65 -5.02 -4.25 0.90
C THR A 65 -3.94 -5.30 1.24
N GLY A 66 -4.24 -6.23 2.14
CA GLY A 66 -3.28 -7.15 2.72
C GLY A 66 -3.97 -8.32 3.40
N ASN A 67 -3.34 -8.86 4.43
CA ASN A 67 -3.85 -10.04 5.15
C ASN A 67 -5.17 -9.76 5.90
N HIS A 68 -5.50 -8.50 6.19
CA HIS A 68 -6.73 -8.16 6.91
C HIS A 68 -7.99 -7.99 6.04
N ILE A 69 -7.89 -8.28 4.74
CA ILE A 69 -8.99 -8.11 3.79
C ILE A 69 -10.29 -8.84 4.20
N TRP A 70 -10.20 -10.02 4.82
CA TRP A 70 -11.36 -10.84 5.19
C TRP A 70 -11.85 -10.67 6.64
N ASN A 71 -11.21 -9.81 7.44
CA ASN A 71 -11.58 -9.60 8.85
C ASN A 71 -12.99 -9.00 9.03
N ARG A 72 -13.58 -8.47 7.96
CA ARG A 72 -14.95 -7.92 7.88
C ARG A 72 -15.74 -8.73 6.85
N GLN A 73 -16.61 -9.63 7.28
CA GLN A 73 -17.39 -10.48 6.35
C GLN A 73 -18.27 -9.65 5.39
N GLU A 74 -18.62 -8.43 5.80
CA GLU A 74 -19.40 -7.48 5.03
C GLU A 74 -18.67 -6.98 3.77
N ILE A 75 -17.40 -7.35 3.55
CA ILE A 75 -16.63 -6.98 2.36
C ILE A 75 -17.14 -7.65 1.07
N LEU A 76 -17.61 -8.90 1.18
CA LEU A 76 -17.96 -9.73 0.02
C LEU A 76 -19.01 -9.07 -0.90
N PRO A 77 -20.11 -8.49 -0.38
CA PRO A 77 -21.15 -7.91 -1.22
C PRO A 77 -20.73 -6.63 -1.96
N TYR A 78 -19.71 -5.91 -1.49
CA TYR A 78 -19.32 -4.63 -2.07
C TYR A 78 -17.97 -4.64 -2.79
N MET A 79 -17.08 -5.60 -2.51
CA MET A 79 -15.76 -5.67 -3.15
C MET A 79 -15.84 -5.61 -4.68
N ASN A 80 -16.79 -6.35 -5.28
CA ASN A 80 -16.99 -6.35 -6.73
C ASN A 80 -17.66 -5.08 -7.28
N ARG A 81 -18.18 -4.19 -6.42
CA ARG A 81 -18.76 -2.89 -6.83
C ARG A 81 -17.70 -1.81 -6.98
N PHE A 82 -16.49 -2.02 -6.45
CA PHE A 82 -15.38 -1.07 -6.51
C PHE A 82 -14.20 -1.68 -7.25
N PRO A 83 -14.08 -1.47 -8.58
CA PRO A 83 -12.90 -1.87 -9.35
C PRO A 83 -11.58 -1.27 -8.83
N GLN A 84 -11.66 -0.22 -8.02
CA GLN A 84 -10.51 0.42 -7.36
C GLN A 84 -10.02 -0.32 -6.11
N LEU A 85 -10.82 -1.23 -5.53
CA LEU A 85 -10.46 -1.98 -4.34
C LEU A 85 -9.83 -3.32 -4.72
N LEU A 86 -8.52 -3.44 -4.51
CA LEU A 86 -7.74 -4.63 -4.82
C LEU A 86 -7.49 -5.47 -3.56
N ARG A 87 -7.52 -6.78 -3.74
CA ARG A 87 -7.04 -7.78 -2.77
C ARG A 87 -5.73 -8.41 -3.26
N PRO A 88 -4.94 -9.10 -2.42
CA PRO A 88 -3.74 -9.77 -2.90
C PRO A 88 -4.05 -10.77 -4.03
N LEU A 89 -3.35 -10.64 -5.16
CA LEU A 89 -3.59 -11.40 -6.38
C LEU A 89 -3.36 -12.90 -6.19
N ASN A 90 -2.41 -13.27 -5.34
CA ASN A 90 -2.01 -14.65 -5.07
C ASN A 90 -2.89 -15.38 -4.04
N TYR A 91 -4.10 -14.89 -3.77
CA TYR A 91 -5.12 -15.75 -3.16
C TYR A 91 -5.51 -16.89 -4.11
N PRO A 92 -5.82 -18.09 -3.58
CA PRO A 92 -6.26 -19.23 -4.37
C PRO A 92 -7.46 -18.93 -5.27
N GLU A 93 -7.60 -19.73 -6.33
CA GLU A 93 -8.74 -19.66 -7.24
C GLU A 93 -10.08 -19.79 -6.47
N GLY A 94 -11.06 -18.98 -6.85
CA GLY A 94 -12.36 -18.88 -6.18
C GLY A 94 -12.46 -17.76 -5.13
N ALA A 95 -11.33 -17.16 -4.71
CA ALA A 95 -11.38 -15.97 -3.85
C ALA A 95 -11.96 -14.76 -4.62
N PRO A 96 -12.94 -14.04 -4.04
CA PRO A 96 -13.61 -12.93 -4.72
C PRO A 96 -12.72 -11.71 -4.90
N GLY A 97 -13.21 -10.75 -5.68
CA GLY A 97 -12.48 -9.54 -6.04
C GLY A 97 -11.33 -9.78 -7.00
N ILE A 98 -10.60 -8.70 -7.26
CA ILE A 98 -9.50 -8.65 -8.22
C ILE A 98 -8.21 -8.25 -7.52
N GLY A 99 -7.07 -8.72 -8.03
CA GLY A 99 -5.74 -8.33 -7.52
C GLY A 99 -4.90 -7.49 -8.46
N VAL A 100 -5.42 -7.22 -9.66
CA VAL A 100 -4.83 -6.29 -10.62
C VAL A 100 -5.93 -5.41 -11.19
N GLY A 101 -5.71 -4.09 -11.22
CA GLY A 101 -6.59 -3.11 -11.85
C GLY A 101 -5.83 -2.23 -12.84
N ILE A 102 -6.50 -1.83 -13.92
CA ILE A 102 -5.96 -0.88 -14.92
C ILE A 102 -6.81 0.38 -14.86
N TYR A 103 -6.15 1.52 -14.64
CA TYR A 103 -6.81 2.81 -14.41
C TYR A 103 -6.31 3.85 -15.41
N ASP A 104 -7.18 4.81 -15.76
CA ASP A 104 -6.79 5.98 -16.53
C ASP A 104 -6.30 7.09 -15.59
N ALA A 105 -5.15 7.68 -15.90
CA ALA A 105 -4.51 8.78 -15.19
C ALA A 105 -4.25 9.96 -16.14
N GLY A 106 -5.34 10.48 -16.71
CA GLY A 106 -5.30 11.57 -17.69
C GLY A 106 -4.81 11.09 -19.05
N GLY A 107 -5.43 10.02 -19.58
CA GLY A 107 -5.08 9.41 -20.86
C GLY A 107 -3.91 8.43 -20.83
N ARG A 108 -3.25 8.29 -19.67
CA ARG A 108 -2.17 7.31 -19.41
C ARG A 108 -2.73 6.13 -18.61
N LYS A 109 -2.32 4.92 -18.92
CA LYS A 109 -2.79 3.68 -18.29
C LYS A 109 -1.85 3.24 -17.18
N VAL A 110 -2.38 3.12 -15.96
CA VAL A 110 -1.65 2.65 -14.78
C VAL A 110 -2.17 1.28 -14.39
N ALA A 111 -1.30 0.27 -14.35
CA ALA A 111 -1.60 -1.00 -13.71
C ALA A 111 -1.20 -0.96 -12.23
N VAL A 112 -2.11 -1.34 -11.35
CA VAL A 112 -1.82 -1.57 -9.93
C VAL A 112 -1.98 -3.04 -9.62
N VAL A 113 -0.99 -3.61 -8.94
CA VAL A 113 -0.95 -5.02 -8.53
C VAL A 113 -0.79 -5.06 -7.02
N ASN A 114 -1.65 -5.82 -6.34
CA ASN A 114 -1.50 -6.10 -4.92
C ASN A 114 -1.12 -7.58 -4.77
N LEU A 115 -0.07 -7.87 -4.00
CA LEU A 115 0.44 -9.22 -3.76
C LEU A 115 0.78 -9.37 -2.28
N MET A 116 0.79 -10.60 -1.79
CA MET A 116 1.17 -10.90 -0.41
C MET A 116 2.34 -11.87 -0.35
N GLY A 117 3.30 -11.58 0.53
CA GLY A 117 4.38 -12.50 0.89
C GLY A 117 3.86 -13.71 1.65
N ARG A 118 4.73 -14.70 1.85
CA ARG A 118 4.40 -15.98 2.52
C ARG A 118 5.24 -16.25 3.76
N ILE A 119 6.39 -15.59 3.89
CA ILE A 119 7.26 -15.82 5.04
C ILE A 119 6.66 -15.06 6.23
N PHE A 120 6.32 -15.80 7.30
CA PHE A 120 5.66 -15.31 8.53
C PHE A 120 4.21 -14.82 8.37
N THR A 121 3.58 -15.12 7.23
CA THR A 121 2.19 -14.77 6.91
C THR A 121 1.40 -16.03 6.52
N ASP A 122 0.13 -15.88 6.13
CA ASP A 122 -0.70 -17.00 5.68
C ASP A 122 -0.11 -17.69 4.43
N PRO A 123 -0.22 -19.03 4.32
CA PRO A 123 0.29 -19.76 3.17
C PRO A 123 -0.62 -19.54 1.95
N LEU A 124 -0.25 -18.57 1.11
CA LEU A 124 -0.89 -18.29 -0.18
C LEU A 124 -0.11 -18.87 -1.36
N ASP A 125 -0.68 -18.74 -2.57
CA ASP A 125 0.01 -19.10 -3.81
C ASP A 125 1.29 -18.28 -3.99
N CYS A 126 2.22 -18.78 -4.81
CA CYS A 126 3.51 -18.13 -5.01
C CYS A 126 3.35 -16.71 -5.61
N PRO A 127 3.77 -15.63 -4.92
CA PRO A 127 3.59 -14.27 -5.43
C PRO A 127 4.41 -14.00 -6.70
N PHE A 128 5.59 -14.62 -6.84
CA PHE A 128 6.42 -14.54 -8.03
C PHE A 128 5.72 -15.14 -9.26
N ALA A 129 5.10 -16.32 -9.10
CA ALA A 129 4.34 -16.97 -10.17
C ALA A 129 3.07 -16.19 -10.54
N ALA A 130 2.40 -15.59 -9.55
CA ALA A 130 1.27 -14.70 -9.80
C ALA A 130 1.70 -13.46 -10.60
N MET A 131 2.85 -12.86 -10.26
CA MET A 131 3.39 -11.71 -10.97
C MET A 131 3.83 -12.04 -12.40
N GLU A 132 4.39 -13.23 -12.66
CA GLU A 132 4.68 -13.68 -14.04
C GLU A 132 3.42 -13.68 -14.93
N LYS A 133 2.27 -14.10 -14.39
CA LYS A 133 0.99 -14.02 -15.13
C LYS A 133 0.63 -12.57 -15.47
N VAL A 134 0.92 -11.63 -14.58
CA VAL A 134 0.71 -10.19 -14.85
C VAL A 134 1.62 -9.73 -15.99
N PHE A 135 2.89 -10.11 -16.00
CA PHE A 135 3.82 -9.75 -17.08
C PHE A 135 3.42 -10.28 -18.46
N LEU A 136 2.72 -11.42 -18.52
CA LEU A 136 2.17 -11.92 -19.78
C LEU A 136 1.09 -10.98 -20.35
N MET A 137 0.24 -10.43 -19.48
CA MET A 137 -0.90 -9.59 -19.86
C MET A 137 -0.55 -8.10 -19.99
N HIS A 138 0.33 -7.60 -19.14
CA HIS A 138 0.66 -6.18 -19.02
C HIS A 138 2.17 -5.95 -19.06
N GLY A 139 2.60 -4.93 -19.79
CA GLY A 139 4.01 -4.57 -19.88
C GLY A 139 4.16 -3.09 -20.18
N LEU A 140 5.15 -2.46 -19.53
CA LEU A 140 5.53 -1.08 -19.80
C LEU A 140 5.78 -0.90 -21.30
N ARG A 141 5.27 0.21 -21.88
CA ARG A 141 5.35 0.54 -23.31
C ARG A 141 4.60 -0.40 -24.27
N ARG A 142 4.02 -1.50 -23.77
CA ARG A 142 3.17 -2.39 -24.58
C ARG A 142 1.72 -1.94 -24.50
N ASN A 143 1.18 -1.87 -23.29
CA ASN A 143 -0.24 -1.59 -23.08
C ASN A 143 -0.52 -0.78 -21.79
N VAL A 144 0.51 -0.45 -21.02
CA VAL A 144 0.43 0.38 -19.82
C VAL A 144 1.65 1.30 -19.75
N ASP A 145 1.45 2.48 -19.17
CA ASP A 145 2.46 3.53 -19.01
C ASP A 145 3.18 3.42 -17.65
N ALA A 146 2.52 2.81 -16.66
CA ALA A 146 3.13 2.47 -15.37
C ALA A 146 2.60 1.14 -14.83
N ILE A 147 3.45 0.40 -14.10
CA ILE A 147 3.07 -0.78 -13.31
C ILE A 147 3.53 -0.54 -11.88
N LEU A 148 2.59 -0.54 -10.95
CA LEU A 148 2.78 -0.24 -9.53
C LEU A 148 2.44 -1.49 -8.73
N VAL A 149 3.37 -1.97 -7.90
CA VAL A 149 3.19 -3.18 -7.11
C VAL A 149 3.23 -2.84 -5.63
N ASP A 150 2.13 -3.12 -4.92
CA ASP A 150 2.09 -3.20 -3.46
C ASP A 150 2.32 -4.65 -3.03
N PHE A 151 3.50 -4.90 -2.45
CA PHE A 151 3.92 -6.21 -1.96
C PHE A 151 3.83 -6.27 -0.42
N HIS A 152 2.68 -6.75 0.05
CA HIS A 152 2.32 -6.83 1.46
C HIS A 152 2.97 -8.05 2.12
N ALA A 153 4.06 -7.86 2.88
CA ALA A 153 4.87 -8.97 3.37
C ALA A 153 5.58 -8.64 4.69
N GLU A 154 5.95 -9.65 5.47
CA GLU A 154 6.72 -9.46 6.72
C GLU A 154 8.23 -9.52 6.47
N ALA A 155 8.71 -10.58 5.81
CA ALA A 155 10.14 -10.82 5.68
C ALA A 155 10.81 -9.87 4.70
N THR A 156 11.81 -9.11 5.18
CA THR A 156 12.62 -8.21 4.37
C THR A 156 13.32 -8.95 3.22
N SER A 157 13.78 -10.18 3.45
CA SER A 157 14.39 -11.01 2.41
C SER A 157 13.44 -11.31 1.25
N GLU A 158 12.16 -11.60 1.55
CA GLU A 158 11.15 -11.84 0.51
C GLU A 158 10.86 -10.55 -0.27
N LYS A 159 10.76 -9.41 0.43
CA LYS A 159 10.55 -8.10 -0.21
C LYS A 159 11.70 -7.68 -1.12
N VAL A 160 12.95 -7.83 -0.68
CA VAL A 160 14.13 -7.46 -1.48
C VAL A 160 14.26 -8.39 -2.68
N ALA A 161 14.06 -9.70 -2.49
CA ALA A 161 14.06 -10.66 -3.58
C ALA A 161 12.96 -10.35 -4.63
N PHE A 162 11.77 -9.96 -4.18
CA PHE A 162 10.67 -9.59 -5.06
C PHE A 162 10.96 -8.29 -5.84
N GLY A 163 11.57 -7.29 -5.18
CA GLY A 163 12.06 -6.07 -5.83
C GLY A 163 13.03 -6.37 -6.98
N HIS A 164 14.06 -7.17 -6.72
CA HIS A 164 15.02 -7.59 -7.75
C HIS A 164 14.38 -8.43 -8.87
N PHE A 165 13.43 -9.29 -8.52
CA PHE A 165 12.70 -10.07 -9.52
C PHE A 165 11.92 -9.15 -10.49
N CYS A 166 11.33 -8.06 -10.01
CA CYS A 166 10.55 -7.15 -10.84
C CYS A 166 11.39 -6.07 -11.56
N ASP A 167 12.68 -5.95 -11.26
CA ASP A 167 13.51 -4.83 -11.72
C ASP A 167 13.54 -4.71 -13.26
N GLY A 168 13.36 -3.49 -13.75
CA GLY A 168 13.26 -3.14 -15.17
C GLY A 168 11.95 -3.55 -15.87
N ARG A 169 11.04 -4.22 -15.16
CA ARG A 169 9.73 -4.64 -15.69
C ARG A 169 8.56 -3.84 -15.12
N VAL A 170 8.75 -3.16 -13.99
CA VAL A 170 7.72 -2.34 -13.32
C VAL A 170 8.26 -0.96 -12.93
N SER A 171 7.35 -0.01 -12.71
CA SER A 171 7.69 1.35 -12.29
C SER A 171 8.04 1.41 -10.81
N LEU A 172 7.28 0.68 -9.97
CA LEU A 172 7.42 0.68 -8.51
C LEU A 172 7.16 -0.71 -7.94
N VAL A 173 8.01 -1.14 -7.02
CA VAL A 173 7.72 -2.16 -6.01
C VAL A 173 7.79 -1.49 -4.64
N VAL A 174 6.67 -1.40 -3.95
CA VAL A 174 6.60 -0.86 -2.59
C VAL A 174 6.13 -1.95 -1.63
N GLY A 175 6.86 -2.13 -0.53
CA GLY A 175 6.42 -3.02 0.53
C GLY A 175 5.47 -2.32 1.52
N THR A 176 4.57 -3.11 2.11
CA THR A 176 3.67 -2.74 3.22
C THR A 176 3.68 -3.84 4.29
N HIS A 177 2.79 -3.77 5.30
CA HIS A 177 2.56 -4.73 6.40
C HIS A 177 3.28 -4.39 7.71
N THR A 178 4.56 -4.02 7.68
CA THR A 178 5.34 -3.93 8.93
C THR A 178 5.08 -2.63 9.70
N HIS A 179 4.36 -1.69 9.09
CA HIS A 179 3.95 -0.39 9.62
C HIS A 179 5.08 0.60 9.91
N ILE A 180 6.35 0.23 9.68
CA ILE A 180 7.51 1.09 9.96
C ILE A 180 8.18 1.48 8.64
N PRO A 181 8.25 2.78 8.28
CA PRO A 181 8.85 3.19 7.02
C PRO A 181 10.36 2.90 7.04
N THR A 182 10.86 2.29 5.96
CA THR A 182 12.28 2.01 5.81
C THR A 182 13.02 3.16 5.12
N ALA A 183 14.35 3.20 5.26
CA ALA A 183 15.20 4.24 4.69
C ALA A 183 15.89 3.82 3.38
N ASP A 184 15.60 2.63 2.86
CA ASP A 184 16.29 1.96 1.74
C ASP A 184 15.71 2.29 0.35
N HIS A 185 14.86 3.32 0.26
CA HIS A 185 14.29 3.79 -0.98
C HIS A 185 15.38 4.04 -2.05
N GLN A 186 15.19 3.48 -3.23
CA GLN A 186 16.16 3.60 -4.32
C GLN A 186 15.51 3.32 -5.68
N VAL A 187 16.16 3.77 -6.75
CA VAL A 187 15.89 3.26 -8.10
C VAL A 187 16.90 2.14 -8.34
N LEU A 188 16.39 0.92 -8.56
CA LEU A 188 17.20 -0.26 -8.84
C LEU A 188 17.88 -0.13 -10.22
N PRO A 189 18.94 -0.93 -10.52
CA PRO A 189 19.71 -0.80 -11.76
C PRO A 189 18.89 -0.90 -13.06
N GLY A 190 17.79 -1.66 -13.06
CA GLY A 190 16.87 -1.78 -14.18
C GLY A 190 15.87 -0.61 -14.31
N GLY A 191 15.84 0.32 -13.37
CA GLY A 191 14.95 1.49 -13.38
C GLY A 191 13.66 1.32 -12.58
N THR A 192 13.50 0.25 -11.82
CA THR A 192 12.35 0.10 -10.91
C THR A 192 12.59 0.86 -9.61
N ALA A 193 11.65 1.72 -9.21
CA ALA A 193 11.65 2.30 -7.87
C ALA A 193 11.33 1.22 -6.83
N TYR A 194 12.04 1.25 -5.70
CA TYR A 194 11.92 0.24 -4.66
C TYR A 194 12.00 0.85 -3.26
N ILE A 195 11.21 0.33 -2.32
CA ILE A 195 11.35 0.54 -0.87
C ILE A 195 10.84 -0.70 -0.12
N THR A 196 11.54 -1.13 0.93
CA THR A 196 11.15 -2.31 1.73
C THR A 196 9.84 -2.11 2.47
N ASP A 197 9.56 -0.93 3.04
CA ASP A 197 8.26 -0.65 3.63
C ASP A 197 7.93 0.84 3.58
N ALA A 198 6.73 1.18 3.09
CA ALA A 198 6.25 2.55 3.06
C ALA A 198 5.87 3.09 4.45
N GLY A 199 5.70 2.22 5.43
CA GLY A 199 5.22 2.55 6.76
C GLY A 199 3.70 2.72 6.84
N MET A 200 3.20 2.97 8.04
CA MET A 200 1.78 3.19 8.32
C MET A 200 1.39 4.66 8.20
N CYS A 201 0.20 4.94 7.68
CA CYS A 201 -0.53 6.18 7.92
C CYS A 201 -1.36 6.03 9.21
N GLY A 202 -0.87 6.57 10.33
CA GLY A 202 -1.50 6.36 11.64
C GLY A 202 -0.73 6.99 12.79
N ASP A 203 -1.21 6.76 14.01
CA ASP A 203 -0.58 7.25 15.23
C ASP A 203 0.67 6.43 15.56
N TYR A 204 1.85 7.05 15.53
CA TYR A 204 3.14 6.42 15.85
C TYR A 204 3.49 6.50 17.34
N ASP A 205 2.71 7.20 18.16
CA ASP A 205 2.79 7.06 19.62
C ASP A 205 1.98 5.84 20.07
N SER A 206 2.29 4.68 19.49
CA SER A 206 1.55 3.43 19.61
C SER A 206 2.48 2.22 19.45
N VAL A 207 1.95 1.00 19.53
CA VAL A 207 2.68 -0.20 19.10
C VAL A 207 2.04 -0.72 17.82
N ILE A 208 2.68 -0.44 16.69
CA ILE A 208 2.22 -0.87 15.35
C ILE A 208 0.78 -0.37 15.08
N GLY A 209 0.45 0.82 15.57
CA GLY A 209 -0.87 1.44 15.45
C GLY A 209 -1.84 1.12 16.59
N MET A 210 -1.54 0.15 17.45
CA MET A 210 -2.43 -0.27 18.54
C MET A 210 -2.09 0.40 19.87
N GLN A 211 -3.08 0.52 20.76
CA GLN A 211 -2.89 1.07 22.11
C GLN A 211 -1.82 0.29 22.90
N LYS A 212 -0.84 1.03 23.43
CA LYS A 212 0.41 0.51 24.00
C LYS A 212 0.16 -0.48 25.13
N GLU A 213 -0.73 -0.13 26.05
CA GLU A 213 -0.94 -0.85 27.32
C GLU A 213 -1.36 -2.29 27.07
N SER A 214 -2.28 -2.50 26.12
CA SER A 214 -2.80 -3.82 25.76
C SER A 214 -1.70 -4.74 25.19
N ILE A 215 -0.85 -4.18 24.32
CA ILE A 215 0.23 -4.90 23.65
C ILE A 215 1.39 -5.18 24.61
N LEU A 216 1.82 -4.18 25.38
CA LEU A 216 2.90 -4.31 26.37
C LEU A 216 2.53 -5.34 27.45
N LYS A 217 1.29 -5.36 27.92
CA LYS A 217 0.81 -6.37 28.86
C LYS A 217 0.91 -7.77 28.25
N ARG A 218 0.42 -7.96 27.02
CA ARG A 218 0.46 -9.25 26.31
C ARG A 218 1.90 -9.77 26.16
N PHE A 219 2.84 -8.92 25.76
CA PHE A 219 4.25 -9.31 25.63
C PHE A 219 4.89 -9.67 26.98
N ARG A 220 4.57 -8.93 28.05
CA ARG A 220 5.17 -9.15 29.38
C ARG A 220 4.61 -10.36 30.12
N THR A 221 3.31 -10.62 30.01
CA THR A 221 2.63 -11.65 30.82
C THR A 221 2.30 -12.92 30.04
N ARG A 222 2.32 -12.87 28.71
CA ARG A 222 1.78 -13.90 27.81
C ARG A 222 0.30 -14.25 28.04
N LEU A 223 -0.41 -13.49 28.87
CA LEU A 223 -1.84 -13.67 29.08
C LEU A 223 -2.63 -13.01 27.94
N PRO A 224 -3.82 -13.52 27.61
CA PRO A 224 -4.77 -12.80 26.76
C PRO A 224 -4.97 -11.38 27.32
N GLY A 225 -4.70 -10.38 26.48
CA GLY A 225 -4.94 -8.99 26.79
C GLY A 225 -6.39 -8.60 26.50
N GLU A 226 -6.71 -7.32 26.73
CA GLU A 226 -7.91 -6.73 26.18
C GLU A 226 -7.88 -6.78 24.65
N ARG A 227 -9.06 -6.69 24.03
CA ARG A 227 -9.17 -6.59 22.58
C ARG A 227 -8.34 -5.40 22.09
N MET A 228 -7.47 -5.65 21.10
CA MET A 228 -6.65 -4.61 20.48
C MET A 228 -7.54 -3.51 19.90
N ARG A 229 -7.15 -2.26 20.18
CA ARG A 229 -7.82 -1.06 19.69
C ARG A 229 -6.77 -0.16 19.03
N PRO A 230 -7.10 0.49 17.91
CA PRO A 230 -6.24 1.52 17.34
C PRO A 230 -5.97 2.64 18.35
N ALA A 231 -4.76 3.18 18.30
CA ALA A 231 -4.44 4.45 18.93
C ALA A 231 -5.12 5.60 18.15
N GLU A 232 -5.49 6.67 18.86
CA GLU A 232 -6.28 7.79 18.31
C GLU A 232 -5.55 9.14 18.40
N GLY A 233 -4.25 9.14 18.69
CA GLY A 233 -3.42 10.34 18.74
C GLY A 233 -3.10 10.92 17.36
N ALA A 234 -2.14 11.85 17.35
CA ALA A 234 -1.72 12.56 16.14
C ALA A 234 -1.06 11.61 15.13
N ALA A 235 -1.67 11.44 13.97
CA ALA A 235 -1.15 10.56 12.94
C ALA A 235 0.00 11.20 12.15
N THR A 236 0.98 10.36 11.80
CA THR A 236 1.89 10.63 10.68
C THR A 236 1.35 9.91 9.46
N LEU A 237 1.22 10.62 8.34
CA LEU A 237 1.01 10.03 7.02
C LEU A 237 2.37 9.57 6.49
N CYS A 238 2.49 8.31 6.09
CA CYS A 238 3.69 7.75 5.48
C CYS A 238 3.41 7.22 4.07
N GLY A 239 4.36 7.40 3.16
CA GLY A 239 4.22 6.99 1.78
C GLY A 239 5.50 7.14 0.98
N VAL A 240 5.39 6.91 -0.32
CA VAL A 240 6.48 7.07 -1.27
C VAL A 240 5.99 7.76 -2.54
N PHE A 241 6.70 8.80 -2.92
CA PHE A 241 6.54 9.50 -4.18
C PHE A 241 7.50 8.90 -5.21
N ILE A 242 7.04 8.74 -6.45
CA ILE A 242 7.90 8.44 -7.58
C ILE A 242 7.59 9.34 -8.78
N GLU A 243 8.61 9.56 -9.60
CA GLU A 243 8.46 10.15 -10.92
C GLU A 243 8.95 9.15 -11.97
N THR A 244 8.14 8.90 -12.99
CA THR A 244 8.45 7.99 -14.10
C THR A 244 8.80 8.76 -15.37
N ASN A 245 9.70 8.18 -16.17
CA ASN A 245 10.00 8.63 -17.52
C ASN A 245 8.90 8.17 -18.49
N ASP A 246 8.23 9.11 -19.13
CA ASP A 246 7.06 8.82 -19.99
C ASP A 246 7.40 7.95 -21.21
N ALA A 247 8.63 7.97 -21.71
CA ALA A 247 9.04 7.12 -22.84
C ALA A 247 9.30 5.66 -22.42
N THR A 248 9.57 5.39 -21.15
CA THR A 248 9.95 4.04 -20.69
C THR A 248 8.98 3.41 -19.69
N GLY A 249 8.21 4.22 -18.98
CA GLY A 249 7.40 3.85 -17.82
C GLY A 249 8.20 3.55 -16.55
N LEU A 250 9.53 3.61 -16.60
CA LEU A 250 10.42 3.32 -15.47
C LEU A 250 10.64 4.56 -14.60
N ALA A 251 11.01 4.34 -13.34
CA ALA A 251 11.24 5.42 -12.40
C ALA A 251 12.55 6.15 -12.67
N VAL A 252 12.52 7.48 -12.55
CA VAL A 252 13.70 8.36 -12.57
C VAL A 252 13.97 8.97 -11.20
N ARG A 253 12.98 8.98 -10.32
CA ARG A 253 13.07 9.52 -8.97
C ARG A 253 12.17 8.74 -8.02
N ILE A 254 12.64 8.58 -6.78
CA ILE A 254 11.89 8.07 -5.64
C ILE A 254 12.20 8.95 -4.43
N ALA A 255 11.20 9.25 -3.61
CA ALA A 255 11.39 9.98 -2.35
C ALA A 255 10.35 9.54 -1.30
N PRO A 256 10.75 9.35 -0.03
CA PRO A 256 9.79 9.09 1.03
C PRO A 256 8.94 10.33 1.31
N VAL A 257 7.70 10.09 1.72
CA VAL A 257 6.75 11.12 2.18
C VAL A 257 6.37 10.83 3.61
N ARG A 258 6.60 11.79 4.52
CA ARG A 258 6.12 11.76 5.91
C ARG A 258 5.60 13.13 6.30
N VAL A 259 4.34 13.19 6.71
CA VAL A 259 3.66 14.45 7.03
C VAL A 259 2.93 14.32 8.37
N GLY A 260 3.12 15.32 9.23
CA GLY A 260 2.43 15.43 10.51
C GLY A 260 2.84 14.38 11.56
N GLY A 261 2.15 14.43 12.71
CA GLY A 261 2.32 13.47 13.79
C GLY A 261 3.71 13.50 14.42
N ARG A 262 4.32 12.31 14.55
CA ARG A 262 5.52 12.07 15.37
C ARG A 262 6.82 11.93 14.57
N LEU A 263 6.79 11.30 13.39
CA LEU A 263 8.04 11.02 12.65
C LEU A 263 8.64 12.29 12.04
N SER A 264 9.93 12.25 11.72
CA SER A 264 10.58 13.36 11.01
C SER A 264 9.92 13.56 9.65
N GLN A 265 9.50 14.80 9.40
CA GLN A 265 8.79 15.15 8.18
C GLN A 265 9.73 15.08 6.98
N THR A 266 9.21 14.60 5.86
CA THR A 266 9.89 14.58 4.56
C THR A 266 8.84 14.77 3.49
N GLU A 267 8.99 15.78 2.65
CA GLU A 267 8.18 15.95 1.45
C GLU A 267 9.13 16.20 0.28
N PRO A 268 8.96 15.54 -0.87
CA PRO A 268 9.72 15.88 -2.06
C PRO A 268 9.35 17.27 -2.55
N ASP A 269 10.35 17.96 -3.09
CA ASP A 269 10.17 19.18 -3.88
C ASP A 269 9.60 18.88 -5.27
#